data_AF-A0A839V054-F1
#
_entry.id   AF-A0A839V054-F1
#
_cell.length_a   1.000
_cell.length_b   1.000
_cell.length_c   1.000
_cell.angle_alpha   90.00
_cell.angle_beta   90.00
_cell.angle_gamma   90.00
#
_symmetry.space_group_name_H-M   'P 1'
#
loop_
_entity.id
_entity.type
_entity.pdbx_description
1 polymer ?
#
loop_
_entity_poly.entity_id
_entity_poly.type
_entity_poly.pdbx_seq_one_letter_code
_entity_poly.pdbx_strand_id
1 'polypeptide(L)'
;MIGRGSEWRRWEPHIHAPGTVLNNQFGGGTPWETYLTSLETATPKIEAIAVTDYYLTDIYQEVLRYKAAGRLPSVQLIFPNVELRLDVAAKTGFVNLHLLVSPEDPRHVEELDRILQRLQFQAHGDTFNCTRQDLISLGKKADTSIIDDRAALAHGATQFKVNFDQLRRVMRESDWAKANILIAVAGAAGDGTSGLRQAADATMRQEIEKFAHIIFSSSPAQREFWCGRRGVTLDQLRERYGGCKPCLHGSDAHDQQTVGQPVEDRYSWIKGGLEFDALRQACIDPEGRAHVAVEPPRTAMPSQVISHVSLADAGWAATPSIPLNPGLVAIIGARGSGKTALGLGLITSS
;
A
#
# COMPACT_ATOMS: atom_id res chain seq x y z
N MET A 1 6.03 -18.62 17.12
CA MET A 1 5.49 -17.71 18.15
C MET A 1 4.14 -17.21 17.62
N ILE A 2 3.02 -17.54 18.26
CA ILE A 2 1.70 -17.08 17.78
C ILE A 2 1.62 -15.58 18.07
N GLY A 3 1.65 -14.74 17.03
CA GLY A 3 1.58 -13.29 17.15
C GLY A 3 0.15 -12.80 17.37
N ARG A 4 0.00 -11.61 17.95
CA ARG A 4 -1.29 -10.91 18.02
C ARG A 4 -1.66 -10.33 16.66
N GLY A 5 -2.57 -11.00 15.93
CA GLY A 5 -3.03 -10.59 14.60
C GLY A 5 -3.99 -9.38 14.52
N SER A 6 -4.10 -8.53 15.56
CA SER A 6 -5.00 -7.36 15.56
C SER A 6 -4.42 -6.15 16.29
N GLU A 7 -3.13 -5.91 16.07
CA GLU A 7 -2.45 -4.70 16.55
C GLU A 7 -2.39 -3.66 15.44
N TRP A 8 -2.44 -2.37 15.82
CA TRP A 8 -2.21 -1.28 14.89
C TRP A 8 -0.71 -1.13 14.66
N ARG A 9 -0.30 -1.23 13.39
CA ARG A 9 1.08 -1.15 12.96
C ARG A 9 1.23 0.03 12.01
N ARG A 10 2.31 0.80 12.13
CA ARG A 10 2.60 1.89 11.20
C ARG A 10 3.16 1.31 9.90
N TRP A 11 2.51 1.67 8.80
CA TRP A 11 2.89 1.33 7.44
C TRP A 11 3.35 2.60 6.72
N GLU A 12 4.30 2.45 5.80
CA GLU A 12 4.75 3.47 4.86
C GLU A 12 4.36 3.00 3.43
N PRO A 13 3.13 3.27 2.98
CA PRO A 13 2.55 2.66 1.78
C PRO A 13 2.93 3.36 0.47
N HIS A 14 3.65 4.48 0.54
CA HIS A 14 4.07 5.24 -0.63
C HIS A 14 5.37 5.98 -0.31
N ILE A 15 6.50 5.45 -0.76
CA ILE A 15 7.81 6.07 -0.58
C ILE A 15 8.76 5.69 -1.72
N HIS A 16 9.39 6.68 -2.36
CA HIS A 16 10.48 6.43 -3.29
C HIS A 16 11.82 6.31 -2.55
N ALA A 17 12.84 5.80 -3.23
CA ALA A 17 14.19 5.69 -2.65
C ALA A 17 15.27 6.25 -3.60
N PRO A 18 16.53 6.38 -3.11
CA PRO A 18 17.64 6.85 -3.91
C PRO A 18 17.76 6.10 -5.24
N GLY A 19 17.84 6.86 -6.34
CA GLY A 19 17.89 6.29 -7.68
C GLY A 19 16.55 6.24 -8.41
N THR A 20 15.45 6.71 -7.80
CA THR A 20 14.12 6.78 -8.43
C THR A 20 14.13 7.46 -9.80
N VAL A 21 13.33 6.92 -10.74
CA VAL A 21 13.41 7.31 -12.15
C VAL A 21 13.13 8.79 -12.35
N LEU A 22 12.12 9.32 -11.67
CA LEU A 22 11.68 10.71 -11.72
C LEU A 22 11.88 11.38 -10.37
N ASN A 23 12.11 12.70 -10.36
CA ASN A 23 12.21 13.52 -9.16
C ASN A 23 13.22 13.03 -8.10
N ASN A 24 14.33 12.40 -8.52
CA ASN A 24 15.37 11.93 -7.59
C ASN A 24 16.17 13.10 -7.00
N GLN A 25 15.84 13.49 -5.77
CA GLN A 25 16.47 14.59 -5.03
C GLN A 25 17.20 14.10 -3.77
N PHE A 26 17.55 12.82 -3.71
CA PHE A 26 18.27 12.22 -2.58
C PHE A 26 19.76 12.62 -2.49
N GLY A 27 20.27 13.33 -3.50
CA GLY A 27 21.64 13.84 -3.56
C GLY A 27 22.69 12.80 -4.00
N GLY A 28 23.95 13.24 -4.05
CA GLY A 28 25.12 12.39 -4.35
C GLY A 28 25.80 11.82 -3.09
N GLY A 29 26.90 11.09 -3.28
CA GLY A 29 27.66 10.47 -2.18
C GLY A 29 27.11 9.09 -1.80
N THR A 30 26.68 8.92 -0.55
CA THR A 30 26.11 7.67 -0.02
C THR A 30 24.62 7.83 0.34
N PRO A 31 23.74 8.18 -0.62
CA PRO A 31 22.35 8.54 -0.33
C PRO A 31 21.54 7.40 0.30
N TRP A 32 21.93 6.15 0.05
CA TRP A 32 21.33 4.96 0.66
C TRP A 32 21.56 4.87 2.16
N GLU A 33 22.74 5.24 2.67
CA GLU A 33 23.02 5.14 4.11
C GLU A 33 22.12 6.07 4.92
N THR A 34 22.00 7.33 4.48
CA THR A 34 21.11 8.32 5.08
C THR A 34 19.66 7.87 4.99
N TYR A 35 19.22 7.41 3.81
CA TYR A 35 17.86 6.95 3.57
C TYR A 35 17.45 5.80 4.51
N LEU A 36 18.29 4.76 4.59
CA LEU A 36 18.03 3.59 5.42
C LEU A 36 18.05 3.95 6.91
N THR A 37 19.02 4.78 7.33
CA THR A 37 19.10 5.26 8.73
C THR A 37 17.85 6.04 9.13
N SER A 38 17.34 6.92 8.26
CA SER A 38 16.09 7.65 8.51
C SER A 38 14.91 6.72 8.73
N LEU A 39 14.77 5.66 7.91
CA LEU A 39 13.73 4.65 8.10
C LEU A 39 13.90 3.82 9.38
N GLU A 40 15.15 3.46 9.71
CA GLU A 40 15.48 2.65 10.89
C GLU A 40 15.22 3.40 12.22
N THR A 41 15.38 4.72 12.19
CA THR A 41 15.24 5.59 13.37
C THR A 41 13.89 6.32 13.43
N ALA A 42 13.04 6.16 12.41
CA ALA A 42 11.73 6.80 12.35
C ALA A 42 10.87 6.50 13.58
N THR A 43 10.23 7.54 14.11
CA THR A 43 9.29 7.45 15.24
C THR A 43 7.97 8.08 14.82
N PRO A 44 6.81 7.40 14.95
CA PRO A 44 6.64 6.00 15.39
C PRO A 44 7.36 5.00 14.46
N LYS A 45 7.76 3.84 14.99
CA LYS A 45 8.51 2.82 14.23
C LYS A 45 7.75 2.38 12.97
N ILE A 46 8.43 2.38 11.83
CA ILE A 46 7.90 1.83 10.57
C ILE A 46 8.11 0.31 10.56
N GLU A 47 7.04 -0.44 10.30
CA GLU A 47 7.07 -1.90 10.35
C GLU A 47 6.73 -2.57 9.01
N ALA A 48 6.12 -1.81 8.09
CA ALA A 48 5.86 -2.23 6.71
C ALA A 48 6.14 -1.09 5.73
N ILE A 49 6.73 -1.39 4.59
CA ILE A 49 7.08 -0.43 3.54
C ILE A 49 6.58 -0.94 2.18
N ALA A 50 5.87 -0.09 1.44
CA ALA A 50 5.65 -0.26 0.02
C ALA A 50 6.64 0.62 -0.75
N VAL A 51 7.61 0.00 -1.42
CA VAL A 51 8.66 0.73 -2.14
C VAL A 51 8.13 1.18 -3.49
N THR A 52 8.10 2.48 -3.72
CA THR A 52 7.51 3.07 -4.91
C THR A 52 8.51 3.27 -6.04
N ASP A 53 8.27 2.58 -7.16
CA ASP A 53 9.00 2.71 -8.40
C ASP A 53 8.09 3.27 -9.50
N TYR A 54 8.61 4.17 -10.34
CA TYR A 54 7.91 4.58 -11.56
C TYR A 54 8.02 3.49 -12.62
N TYR A 55 6.91 2.85 -12.97
CA TYR A 55 6.77 1.85 -14.05
C TYR A 55 7.62 0.57 -13.95
N LEU A 56 8.59 0.51 -13.04
CA LEU A 56 9.60 -0.54 -12.93
C LEU A 56 9.63 -1.11 -11.51
N THR A 57 10.65 -1.90 -11.17
CA THR A 57 10.80 -2.58 -9.87
C THR A 57 12.23 -2.52 -9.32
N ASP A 58 13.13 -1.73 -9.94
CA ASP A 58 14.55 -1.77 -9.65
C ASP A 58 14.87 -1.30 -8.22
N ILE A 59 14.21 -0.24 -7.74
CA ILE A 59 14.46 0.27 -6.38
C ILE A 59 13.94 -0.71 -5.34
N TYR A 60 12.75 -1.28 -5.56
CA TYR A 60 12.23 -2.33 -4.69
C TYR A 60 13.23 -3.48 -4.54
N GLN A 61 13.78 -3.99 -5.65
CA GLN A 61 14.79 -5.04 -5.62
C GLN A 61 16.07 -4.62 -4.89
N GLU A 62 16.49 -3.35 -5.02
CA GLU A 62 17.64 -2.81 -4.29
C GLU A 62 17.37 -2.73 -2.78
N VAL A 63 16.18 -2.29 -2.36
CA VAL A 63 15.76 -2.30 -0.94
C VAL A 63 15.79 -3.73 -0.37
N LEU A 64 15.36 -4.74 -1.15
CA LEU A 64 15.45 -6.14 -0.73
C LEU A 64 16.90 -6.59 -0.52
N ARG A 65 17.86 -6.13 -1.35
CA ARG A 65 19.29 -6.43 -1.15
C ARG A 65 19.80 -5.84 0.15
N TYR A 66 19.46 -4.60 0.48
CA TYR A 66 19.80 -3.99 1.77
C TYR A 66 19.17 -4.74 2.95
N LYS A 67 17.89 -5.15 2.82
CA LYS A 67 17.22 -5.96 3.84
C LYS A 67 17.92 -7.31 4.06
N ALA A 68 18.31 -7.99 2.97
CA ALA A 68 19.08 -9.24 3.03
C ALA A 68 20.47 -9.05 3.65
N ALA A 69 21.08 -7.88 3.49
CA ALA A 69 22.33 -7.48 4.13
C ALA A 69 22.18 -7.04 5.61
N GLY A 70 20.98 -7.12 6.19
CA GLY A 70 20.72 -6.87 7.61
C GLY A 70 20.18 -5.47 7.93
N ARG A 71 19.91 -4.61 6.93
CA ARG A 71 19.29 -3.30 7.14
C ARG A 71 17.78 -3.41 7.36
N LEU A 72 17.16 -2.33 7.82
CA LEU A 72 15.74 -2.23 8.12
C LEU A 72 15.25 -3.33 9.09
N PRO A 73 15.93 -3.60 10.23
CA PRO A 73 15.59 -4.71 11.13
C PRO A 73 14.15 -4.61 11.68
N SER A 74 13.64 -3.39 11.80
CA SER A 74 12.29 -3.09 12.27
C SER A 74 11.17 -3.33 11.25
N VAL A 75 11.50 -3.34 9.95
CA VAL A 75 10.54 -3.50 8.85
C VAL A 75 10.39 -4.98 8.55
N GLN A 76 9.22 -5.54 8.84
CA GLN A 76 8.94 -6.98 8.65
C GLN A 76 8.34 -7.28 7.28
N LEU A 77 7.60 -6.32 6.71
CA LEU A 77 6.99 -6.44 5.39
C LEU A 77 7.56 -5.38 4.43
N ILE A 78 8.11 -5.82 3.30
CA ILE A 78 8.51 -4.95 2.20
C ILE A 78 7.85 -5.49 0.94
N PHE A 79 7.18 -4.62 0.19
CA PHE A 79 6.48 -5.02 -1.04
C PHE A 79 6.56 -3.94 -2.12
N PRO A 80 6.40 -4.29 -3.41
CA PRO A 80 6.47 -3.30 -4.48
C PRO A 80 5.20 -2.46 -4.55
N ASN A 81 5.39 -1.17 -4.81
CA ASN A 81 4.38 -0.23 -5.25
C ASN A 81 4.81 0.34 -6.63
N VAL A 82 4.14 -0.04 -7.71
CA VAL A 82 4.46 0.53 -9.03
C VAL A 82 3.54 1.70 -9.32
N GLU A 83 4.11 2.90 -9.40
CA GLU A 83 3.41 4.12 -9.79
C GLU A 83 3.34 4.25 -11.31
N LEU A 84 2.13 4.44 -11.81
CA LEU A 84 1.77 4.61 -13.20
C LEU A 84 1.05 5.94 -13.38
N ARG A 85 1.26 6.60 -14.53
CA ARG A 85 0.44 7.74 -14.95
C ARG A 85 -0.58 7.30 -15.99
N LEU A 86 -1.86 7.47 -15.70
CA LEU A 86 -2.92 7.21 -16.66
C LEU A 86 -2.91 8.24 -17.79
N ASP A 87 -3.49 7.91 -18.94
CA ASP A 87 -3.77 8.85 -20.03
C ASP A 87 -4.96 9.79 -19.75
N VAL A 88 -5.20 10.08 -18.47
CA VAL A 88 -6.31 10.89 -17.96
C VAL A 88 -5.74 12.12 -17.29
N ALA A 89 -6.02 13.30 -17.86
CA ALA A 89 -5.50 14.56 -17.35
C ALA A 89 -6.13 14.92 -15.99
N ALA A 90 -5.28 15.31 -15.04
CA ALA A 90 -5.69 15.87 -13.75
C ALA A 90 -5.53 17.40 -13.77
N LYS A 91 -5.60 18.07 -12.62
CA LYS A 91 -5.39 19.53 -12.56
C LYS A 91 -3.96 19.91 -12.97
N THR A 92 -3.00 19.11 -12.57
CA THR A 92 -1.57 19.25 -12.91
C THR A 92 -1.06 17.88 -13.34
N GLY A 93 -0.81 17.70 -14.63
CA GLY A 93 -0.34 16.44 -15.18
C GLY A 93 -1.47 15.41 -15.36
N PHE A 94 -1.24 14.19 -14.90
CA PHE A 94 -2.08 13.03 -15.16
C PHE A 94 -2.41 12.29 -13.87
N VAL A 95 -3.48 11.50 -13.88
CA VAL A 95 -3.87 10.72 -12.70
C VAL A 95 -2.83 9.66 -12.38
N ASN A 96 -2.29 9.71 -11.16
CA ASN A 96 -1.39 8.73 -10.59
C ASN A 96 -2.18 7.52 -10.04
N LEU A 97 -1.81 6.33 -10.49
CA LEU A 97 -2.36 5.04 -10.07
C LEU A 97 -1.22 4.11 -9.66
N HIS A 98 -1.45 3.33 -8.62
CA HIS A 98 -0.44 2.50 -7.97
C HIS A 98 -0.85 1.03 -7.99
N LEU A 99 0.11 0.16 -8.32
CA LEU A 99 0.00 -1.28 -8.21
C LEU A 99 0.74 -1.74 -6.96
N LEU A 100 0.00 -2.00 -5.88
CA LEU A 100 0.54 -2.58 -4.64
C LEU A 100 0.53 -4.10 -4.79
N VAL A 101 1.70 -4.73 -4.75
CA VAL A 101 1.84 -6.14 -5.14
C VAL A 101 2.20 -7.01 -3.94
N SER A 102 1.57 -8.17 -3.79
CA SER A 102 1.90 -9.12 -2.73
C SER A 102 3.29 -9.71 -2.97
N PRO A 103 4.20 -9.69 -1.98
CA PRO A 103 5.50 -10.35 -2.06
C PRO A 103 5.43 -11.85 -1.71
N GLU A 104 4.24 -12.39 -1.45
CA GLU A 104 4.04 -13.78 -0.98
C GLU A 104 4.44 -14.83 -2.02
N ASP A 105 4.25 -14.54 -3.31
CA ASP A 105 4.78 -15.38 -4.39
C ASP A 105 6.28 -15.12 -4.54
N PRO A 106 7.18 -16.11 -4.40
CA PRO A 106 8.62 -15.91 -4.60
C PRO A 106 9.01 -15.35 -5.97
N ARG A 107 8.16 -15.52 -6.99
CA ARG A 107 8.34 -15.01 -8.36
C ARG A 107 7.57 -13.70 -8.62
N HIS A 108 7.11 -13.01 -7.57
CA HIS A 108 6.27 -11.82 -7.72
C HIS A 108 6.89 -10.72 -8.60
N VAL A 109 8.22 -10.54 -8.58
CA VAL A 109 8.91 -9.58 -9.45
C VAL A 109 8.79 -10.00 -10.91
N GLU A 110 9.08 -11.27 -11.23
CA GLU A 110 8.99 -11.79 -12.61
C GLU A 110 7.56 -11.70 -13.15
N GLU A 111 6.57 -12.09 -12.34
CA GLU A 111 5.16 -12.01 -12.75
C GLU A 111 4.68 -10.55 -12.86
N LEU A 112 5.13 -9.65 -11.98
CA LEU A 112 4.84 -8.22 -12.08
C LEU A 112 5.43 -7.63 -13.36
N ASP A 113 6.70 -7.91 -13.68
CA ASP A 113 7.33 -7.47 -14.93
C ASP A 113 6.58 -8.01 -16.15
N ARG A 114 6.10 -9.27 -16.08
CA ARG A 114 5.24 -9.86 -17.12
C ARG A 114 3.89 -9.17 -17.29
N ILE A 115 3.34 -8.59 -16.23
CA ILE A 115 2.12 -7.79 -16.27
C ILE A 115 2.41 -6.40 -16.84
N LEU A 116 3.48 -5.74 -16.37
CA LEU A 116 3.86 -4.41 -16.82
C LEU A 116 4.14 -4.39 -18.32
N GLN A 117 4.89 -5.34 -18.88
CA GLN A 117 5.15 -5.39 -20.33
C GLN A 117 3.88 -5.48 -21.21
N ARG A 118 2.71 -5.84 -20.66
CA ARG A 118 1.44 -5.88 -21.41
C ARG A 118 0.78 -4.50 -21.50
N LEU A 119 1.25 -3.53 -20.73
CA LEU A 119 0.89 -2.12 -20.86
C LEU A 119 1.72 -1.52 -21.99
N GLN A 120 1.05 -0.90 -22.96
CA GLN A 120 1.66 -0.42 -24.19
C GLN A 120 1.26 1.02 -24.47
N PHE A 121 2.21 1.79 -24.98
CA PHE A 121 2.06 3.18 -25.37
C PHE A 121 2.42 3.32 -26.85
N GLN A 122 1.53 3.91 -27.65
CA GLN A 122 1.76 4.14 -29.07
C GLN A 122 2.24 5.57 -29.30
N ALA A 123 3.40 5.71 -29.92
CA ALA A 123 3.97 7.01 -30.29
C ALA A 123 4.96 6.85 -31.44
N HIS A 124 5.19 7.93 -32.20
CA HIS A 124 6.18 7.95 -33.28
C HIS A 124 6.03 6.80 -34.32
N GLY A 125 4.79 6.37 -34.58
CA GLY A 125 4.50 5.25 -35.48
C GLY A 125 4.93 3.87 -34.97
N ASP A 126 5.16 3.74 -33.66
CA ASP A 126 5.68 2.53 -33.01
C ASP A 126 4.88 2.20 -31.74
N THR A 127 5.11 1.02 -31.17
CA THR A 127 4.53 0.56 -29.90
C THR A 127 5.62 0.28 -28.88
N PHE A 128 5.56 0.97 -27.73
CA PHE A 128 6.49 0.80 -26.62
C PHE A 128 5.78 0.05 -25.49
N ASN A 129 6.38 -1.02 -24.99
CA ASN A 129 5.88 -1.73 -23.82
C ASN A 129 6.40 -1.07 -22.54
N CYS A 130 5.73 -1.28 -21.40
CA CYS A 130 6.20 -0.78 -20.10
C CYS A 130 7.38 -1.63 -19.59
N THR A 131 8.53 -1.48 -20.24
CA THR A 131 9.80 -2.12 -19.88
C THR A 131 10.91 -1.07 -19.87
N ARG A 132 11.98 -1.30 -19.11
CA ARG A 132 13.14 -0.40 -19.06
C ARG A 132 13.68 -0.08 -20.46
N GLN A 133 13.81 -1.09 -21.32
CA GLN A 133 14.36 -0.94 -22.66
C GLN A 133 13.48 -0.07 -23.56
N ASP A 134 12.17 -0.29 -23.53
CA ASP A 134 11.22 0.48 -24.36
C ASP A 134 11.01 1.89 -23.82
N LEU A 135 11.08 2.10 -22.51
CA LEU A 135 11.08 3.45 -21.93
C LEU A 135 12.33 4.23 -22.35
N ILE A 136 13.52 3.62 -22.35
CA ILE A 136 14.74 4.26 -22.87
C ILE A 136 14.60 4.59 -24.36
N SER A 137 14.13 3.63 -25.16
CA SER A 137 13.90 3.81 -26.60
C SER A 137 12.89 4.93 -26.88
N LEU A 138 11.80 5.00 -26.12
CA LEU A 138 10.81 6.07 -26.18
C LEU A 138 11.44 7.42 -25.85
N GLY A 139 12.26 7.47 -24.79
CA GLY A 139 12.98 8.68 -24.39
C GLY A 139 13.87 9.24 -25.50
N LYS A 140 14.72 8.39 -26.10
CA LYS A 140 15.62 8.77 -27.21
C LYS A 140 14.87 9.14 -28.49
N LYS A 141 13.71 8.54 -28.74
CA LYS A 141 12.85 8.88 -29.89
C LYS A 141 12.11 10.20 -29.69
N ALA A 142 11.68 10.50 -28.45
CA ALA A 142 10.99 11.73 -28.12
C ALA A 142 11.94 12.95 -28.09
N ASP A 143 13.19 12.74 -27.65
CA ASP A 143 14.26 13.74 -27.72
C ASP A 143 15.57 13.10 -28.19
N THR A 144 15.91 13.35 -29.45
CA THR A 144 17.10 12.78 -30.11
C THR A 144 18.42 13.37 -29.62
N SER A 145 18.38 14.44 -28.82
CA SER A 145 19.58 15.00 -28.18
C SER A 145 20.04 14.20 -26.96
N ILE A 146 19.16 13.36 -26.40
CA ILE A 146 19.47 12.54 -25.22
C ILE A 146 20.29 11.30 -25.63
N ILE A 147 21.54 11.26 -25.18
CA ILE A 147 22.45 10.13 -25.42
C ILE A 147 22.48 9.17 -24.22
N ASP A 148 22.49 9.73 -23.01
CA ASP A 148 22.57 8.98 -21.75
C ASP A 148 21.30 8.15 -21.50
N ASP A 149 21.47 6.87 -21.19
CA ASP A 149 20.36 5.93 -20.99
C ASP A 149 19.53 6.29 -19.75
N ARG A 150 20.14 6.86 -18.71
CA ARG A 150 19.40 7.21 -17.49
C ARG A 150 18.51 8.43 -17.71
N ALA A 151 19.01 9.44 -18.42
CA ALA A 151 18.24 10.58 -18.87
C ALA A 151 17.13 10.16 -19.85
N ALA A 152 17.43 9.26 -20.78
CA ALA A 152 16.43 8.73 -21.71
C ALA A 152 15.33 7.95 -20.99
N LEU A 153 15.69 7.12 -19.99
CA LEU A 153 14.71 6.41 -19.17
C LEU A 153 13.76 7.40 -18.45
N ALA A 154 14.29 8.45 -17.85
CA ALA A 154 13.49 9.46 -17.16
C ALA A 154 12.58 10.22 -18.13
N HIS A 155 13.09 10.58 -19.30
CA HIS A 155 12.30 11.23 -20.34
C HIS A 155 11.19 10.30 -20.87
N GLY A 156 11.51 9.04 -21.16
CA GLY A 156 10.56 8.03 -21.59
C GLY A 156 9.46 7.75 -20.56
N ALA A 157 9.81 7.59 -19.28
CA ALA A 157 8.85 7.46 -18.19
C ALA A 157 7.94 8.70 -18.04
N THR A 158 8.47 9.89 -18.38
CA THR A 158 7.66 11.12 -18.43
C THR A 158 6.67 11.08 -19.59
N GLN A 159 7.04 10.55 -20.76
CA GLN A 159 6.16 10.45 -21.94
C GLN A 159 5.13 9.33 -21.82
N PHE A 160 5.51 8.17 -21.27
CA PHE A 160 4.67 6.98 -21.22
C PHE A 160 3.38 7.25 -20.42
N LYS A 161 2.22 6.97 -21.01
CA LYS A 161 0.90 7.06 -20.35
C LYS A 161 0.18 5.74 -20.50
N VAL A 162 -0.36 5.25 -19.40
CA VAL A 162 -1.08 3.99 -19.36
C VAL A 162 -2.54 4.24 -19.71
N ASN A 163 -3.02 3.61 -20.78
CA ASN A 163 -4.42 3.67 -21.10
C ASN A 163 -5.26 2.93 -20.05
N PHE A 164 -6.27 3.59 -19.50
CA PHE A 164 -7.09 3.03 -18.42
C PHE A 164 -7.82 1.74 -18.82
N ASP A 165 -8.37 1.66 -20.03
CA ASP A 165 -9.07 0.46 -20.51
C ASP A 165 -8.11 -0.72 -20.72
N GLN A 166 -6.92 -0.45 -21.25
CA GLN A 166 -5.86 -1.44 -21.38
C GLN A 166 -5.45 -1.98 -20.01
N LEU A 167 -5.24 -1.10 -19.01
CA LEU A 167 -4.92 -1.50 -17.64
C LEU A 167 -5.99 -2.41 -17.06
N ARG A 168 -7.27 -2.01 -17.15
CA ARG A 168 -8.41 -2.83 -16.69
C ARG A 168 -8.41 -4.21 -17.33
N ARG A 169 -8.16 -4.28 -18.64
CA ARG A 169 -8.10 -5.53 -19.40
C ARG A 169 -6.94 -6.41 -18.94
N VAL A 170 -5.72 -5.87 -18.86
CA VAL A 170 -4.51 -6.59 -18.44
C VAL A 170 -4.68 -7.21 -17.06
N MET A 171 -5.24 -6.45 -16.12
CA MET A 171 -5.50 -6.92 -14.75
C MET A 171 -6.56 -8.02 -14.73
N ARG A 172 -7.69 -7.85 -15.44
CA ARG A 172 -8.79 -8.82 -15.46
C ARG A 172 -8.39 -10.16 -16.09
N GLU A 173 -7.55 -10.13 -17.10
CA GLU A 173 -7.12 -11.29 -17.89
C GLU A 173 -5.98 -12.10 -17.24
N SER A 174 -5.45 -11.67 -16.09
CA SER A 174 -4.45 -12.43 -15.34
C SER A 174 -4.99 -12.84 -13.98
N ASP A 175 -5.11 -14.14 -13.75
CA ASP A 175 -5.47 -14.69 -12.44
C ASP A 175 -4.42 -14.33 -11.38
N TRP A 176 -3.15 -14.31 -11.77
CA TRP A 176 -2.07 -13.89 -10.88
C TRP A 176 -2.21 -12.42 -10.48
N ALA A 177 -2.50 -11.53 -11.43
CA ALA A 177 -2.67 -10.11 -11.13
C ALA A 177 -3.87 -9.87 -10.20
N LYS A 178 -5.01 -10.55 -10.45
CA LYS A 178 -6.20 -10.45 -9.59
C LYS A 178 -5.95 -10.92 -8.16
N ALA A 179 -5.11 -11.94 -7.96
CA ALA A 179 -4.82 -12.48 -6.64
C ALA A 179 -3.74 -11.67 -5.87
N ASN A 180 -2.82 -11.03 -6.59
CA ASN A 180 -1.61 -10.46 -6.01
C ASN A 180 -1.52 -8.94 -6.10
N ILE A 181 -2.36 -8.24 -6.86
CA ILE A 181 -2.26 -6.78 -7.03
C ILE A 181 -3.48 -6.09 -6.45
N LEU A 182 -3.24 -5.16 -5.52
CA LEU A 182 -4.21 -4.17 -5.08
C LEU A 182 -3.93 -2.84 -5.79
N ILE A 183 -4.99 -2.25 -6.34
CA ILE A 183 -4.95 -0.96 -7.04
C ILE A 183 -5.19 0.17 -6.04
N ALA A 184 -4.28 1.13 -5.97
CA ALA A 184 -4.51 2.39 -5.27
C ALA A 184 -4.53 3.56 -6.26
N VAL A 185 -5.27 4.63 -5.96
CA VAL A 185 -5.28 5.85 -6.80
C VAL A 185 -5.08 7.09 -5.96
N ALA A 186 -4.33 8.06 -6.48
CA ALA A 186 -4.16 9.35 -5.84
C ALA A 186 -5.50 10.07 -5.71
N GLY A 187 -5.87 10.48 -4.50
CA GLY A 187 -7.10 11.22 -4.22
C GLY A 187 -6.94 12.74 -4.31
N ALA A 188 -5.71 13.24 -4.36
CA ALA A 188 -5.40 14.67 -4.37
C ALA A 188 -5.92 15.40 -5.63
N ALA A 189 -5.99 16.73 -5.59
CA ALA A 189 -6.49 17.50 -6.72
C ALA A 189 -5.45 17.77 -7.80
N GLY A 190 -4.16 17.70 -7.49
CA GLY A 190 -3.08 17.97 -8.45
C GLY A 190 -2.98 16.87 -9.49
N ASP A 191 -2.58 15.70 -9.05
CA ASP A 191 -2.26 14.49 -9.81
C ASP A 191 -3.22 13.32 -9.51
N GLY A 192 -4.33 13.60 -8.81
CA GLY A 192 -5.30 12.59 -8.41
C GLY A 192 -6.70 12.83 -8.95
N THR A 193 -7.61 11.92 -8.61
CA THR A 193 -8.97 11.89 -9.17
C THR A 193 -9.80 13.13 -8.83
N SER A 194 -9.50 13.83 -7.72
CA SER A 194 -10.16 15.09 -7.36
C SER A 194 -9.80 16.26 -8.28
N GLY A 195 -8.81 16.09 -9.16
CA GLY A 195 -8.47 17.03 -10.23
C GLY A 195 -9.44 16.99 -11.40
N LEU A 196 -10.18 15.89 -11.59
CA LEU A 196 -11.16 15.71 -12.65
C LEU A 196 -12.46 16.43 -12.27
N ARG A 197 -12.50 17.73 -12.56
CA ARG A 197 -13.60 18.63 -12.13
C ARG A 197 -14.57 19.02 -13.25
N GLN A 198 -14.28 18.67 -14.50
CA GLN A 198 -15.21 18.94 -15.59
C GLN A 198 -16.36 17.93 -15.57
N ALA A 199 -17.59 18.38 -15.85
CA ALA A 199 -18.77 17.52 -15.82
C ALA A 199 -18.66 16.32 -16.79
N ALA A 200 -17.93 16.48 -17.89
CA ALA A 200 -17.65 15.42 -18.85
C ALA A 200 -16.75 14.29 -18.30
N ASP A 201 -15.91 14.60 -17.30
CA ASP A 201 -14.93 13.65 -16.73
C ASP A 201 -15.45 12.92 -15.48
N ALA A 202 -16.64 13.29 -14.99
CA ALA A 202 -17.22 12.72 -13.77
C ALA A 202 -17.40 11.20 -13.87
N THR A 203 -17.81 10.71 -15.03
CA THR A 203 -17.95 9.27 -15.30
C THR A 203 -16.59 8.57 -15.27
N MET A 204 -15.58 9.13 -15.93
CA MET A 204 -14.23 8.56 -15.95
C MET A 204 -13.63 8.51 -14.55
N ARG A 205 -13.76 9.60 -13.80
CA ARG A 205 -13.38 9.67 -12.39
C ARG A 205 -14.00 8.54 -11.57
N GLN A 206 -15.33 8.39 -11.66
CA GLN A 206 -16.05 7.36 -10.91
C GLN A 206 -15.57 5.96 -11.29
N GLU A 207 -15.31 5.70 -12.59
CA GLU A 207 -14.82 4.41 -13.05
C GLU A 207 -13.41 4.08 -12.55
N ILE A 208 -12.51 5.07 -12.50
CA ILE A 208 -11.17 4.91 -11.91
C ILE A 208 -11.28 4.63 -10.41
N GLU A 209 -12.07 5.43 -9.68
CA GLU A 209 -12.27 5.26 -8.24
C GLU A 209 -12.95 3.92 -7.92
N LYS A 210 -13.88 3.46 -8.76
CA LYS A 210 -14.52 2.15 -8.65
C LYS A 210 -13.53 1.01 -8.88
N PHE A 211 -12.61 1.16 -9.83
CA PHE A 211 -11.55 0.18 -10.11
C PHE A 211 -10.47 0.12 -9.01
N ALA A 212 -10.22 1.24 -8.33
CA ALA A 212 -9.29 1.27 -7.20
C ALA A 212 -9.82 0.52 -5.98
N HIS A 213 -8.94 -0.13 -5.23
CA HIS A 213 -9.23 -0.74 -3.93
C HIS A 213 -8.96 0.23 -2.79
N ILE A 214 -7.94 1.08 -2.96
CA ILE A 214 -7.40 1.99 -1.94
C ILE A 214 -7.36 3.42 -2.52
N ILE A 215 -7.56 4.42 -1.65
CA ILE A 215 -7.42 5.82 -2.02
C ILE A 215 -6.19 6.40 -1.31
N PHE A 216 -5.21 6.89 -2.07
CA PHE A 216 -4.08 7.59 -1.49
C PHE A 216 -4.46 9.02 -1.14
N SER A 217 -4.73 9.26 0.14
CA SER A 217 -5.16 10.54 0.67
C SER A 217 -5.01 10.62 2.18
N SER A 218 -4.50 11.77 2.63
CA SER A 218 -4.46 12.13 4.04
C SER A 218 -5.62 13.03 4.47
N SER A 219 -6.52 13.39 3.55
CA SER A 219 -7.61 14.34 3.81
C SER A 219 -8.68 13.75 4.73
N PRO A 220 -9.02 14.38 5.87
CA PRO A 220 -10.13 13.95 6.72
C PRO A 220 -11.45 13.86 5.96
N ALA A 221 -11.71 14.82 5.05
CA ALA A 221 -12.94 14.85 4.26
C ALA A 221 -13.09 13.64 3.34
N GLN A 222 -12.00 13.22 2.69
CA GLN A 222 -12.02 12.02 1.83
C GLN A 222 -12.14 10.75 2.66
N ARG A 223 -11.50 10.68 3.82
CA ARG A 223 -11.66 9.55 4.75
C ARG A 223 -13.11 9.39 5.19
N GLU A 224 -13.75 10.48 5.61
CA GLU A 224 -15.17 10.47 5.98
C GLU A 224 -16.06 10.07 4.79
N PHE A 225 -15.75 10.52 3.59
CA PHE A 225 -16.48 10.14 2.38
C PHE A 225 -16.36 8.63 2.08
N TRP A 226 -15.14 8.08 2.06
CA TRP A 226 -14.89 6.69 1.71
C TRP A 226 -15.31 5.68 2.79
N CYS A 227 -15.63 6.16 3.99
CA CYS A 227 -16.30 5.40 5.05
C CYS A 227 -17.82 5.65 5.13
N GLY A 228 -18.42 6.39 4.20
CA GLY A 228 -19.88 6.65 4.16
C GLY A 228 -20.39 7.56 5.28
N ARG A 229 -19.51 8.38 5.87
CA ARG A 229 -19.82 9.32 6.95
C ARG A 229 -20.02 10.76 6.45
N ARG A 230 -19.74 11.03 5.17
CA ARG A 230 -19.85 12.37 4.58
C ARG A 230 -20.34 12.33 3.14
N GLY A 231 -21.47 13.00 2.89
CA GLY A 231 -22.00 13.25 1.54
C GLY A 231 -22.58 12.04 0.80
N VAL A 232 -22.26 10.82 1.22
CA VAL A 232 -22.78 9.56 0.67
C VAL A 232 -23.06 8.54 1.77
N THR A 233 -24.06 7.69 1.56
CA THR A 233 -24.35 6.54 2.44
C THR A 233 -23.53 5.31 2.04
N LEU A 234 -23.47 4.31 2.91
CA LEU A 234 -22.82 3.03 2.62
C LEU A 234 -23.41 2.32 1.39
N ASP A 235 -24.73 2.39 1.20
CA ASP A 235 -25.37 1.76 0.04
C ASP A 235 -25.04 2.48 -1.27
N GLN A 236 -24.94 3.82 -1.24
CA GLN A 236 -24.48 4.60 -2.38
C GLN A 236 -23.01 4.29 -2.73
N LEU A 237 -22.15 4.07 -1.73
CA LEU A 237 -20.78 3.64 -1.96
C LEU A 237 -20.69 2.26 -2.60
N ARG A 238 -21.52 1.30 -2.14
CA ARG A 238 -21.61 -0.05 -2.72
C ARG A 238 -22.05 -0.01 -4.18
N GLU A 239 -23.11 0.73 -4.47
CA GLU A 239 -23.66 0.86 -5.82
C GLU A 239 -22.67 1.53 -6.79
N ARG A 240 -22.07 2.65 -6.37
CA ARG A 240 -21.27 3.50 -7.26
C ARG A 240 -19.81 3.07 -7.38
N TYR A 241 -19.22 2.55 -6.30
CA TYR A 241 -17.77 2.33 -6.18
C TYR A 241 -17.39 0.92 -5.75
N GLY A 242 -18.36 0.02 -5.54
CA GLY A 242 -18.12 -1.34 -5.07
C GLY A 242 -17.93 -1.47 -3.56
N GLY A 243 -18.09 -0.37 -2.79
CA GLY A 243 -18.01 -0.39 -1.33
C GLY A 243 -17.19 0.77 -0.76
N CYS A 244 -16.94 0.69 0.55
CA CYS A 244 -16.00 1.58 1.24
C CYS A 244 -14.57 1.29 0.78
N LYS A 245 -13.68 2.28 0.91
CA LYS A 245 -12.26 2.13 0.53
C LYS A 245 -11.38 2.71 1.63
N PRO A 246 -10.30 2.03 2.03
CA PRO A 246 -9.37 2.60 2.99
C PRO A 246 -8.62 3.77 2.33
N CYS A 247 -8.46 4.85 3.08
CA CYS A 247 -7.50 5.86 2.71
C CYS A 247 -6.16 5.55 3.36
N LEU A 248 -5.09 5.62 2.57
CA LEU A 248 -3.72 5.49 3.04
C LEU A 248 -2.91 6.71 2.62
N HIS A 249 -1.85 6.97 3.37
CA HIS A 249 -0.91 8.05 3.10
C HIS A 249 0.51 7.60 3.45
N GLY A 250 1.40 7.77 2.49
CA GLY A 250 2.83 7.67 2.71
C GLY A 250 3.51 9.02 2.59
N SER A 251 4.79 9.04 2.93
CA SER A 251 5.66 10.21 2.85
C SER A 251 5.83 10.75 1.43
N ASP A 252 5.70 9.89 0.41
CA ASP A 252 5.95 10.24 -0.99
C ASP A 252 7.34 10.89 -1.17
N ALA A 253 8.31 10.36 -0.41
CA ALA A 253 9.62 11.00 -0.25
C ALA A 253 10.43 10.95 -1.55
N HIS A 254 10.93 12.10 -1.96
CA HIS A 254 11.83 12.26 -3.12
C HIS A 254 13.21 12.80 -2.73
N ASP A 255 13.39 13.16 -1.47
CA ASP A 255 14.60 13.73 -0.89
C ASP A 255 14.86 13.11 0.50
N GLN A 256 16.01 13.41 1.08
CA GLN A 256 16.41 12.88 2.38
C GLN A 256 15.56 13.41 3.55
N GLN A 257 14.97 14.60 3.43
CA GLN A 257 14.25 15.27 4.52
C GLN A 257 12.89 14.64 4.77
N THR A 258 12.25 14.14 3.70
CA THR A 258 10.89 13.62 3.71
C THR A 258 10.81 12.10 3.95
N VAL A 259 11.94 11.38 4.00
CA VAL A 259 11.99 9.92 4.18
C VAL A 259 11.26 9.48 5.45
N GLY A 260 10.12 8.81 5.29
CA GLY A 260 9.32 8.33 6.41
C GLY A 260 8.69 9.48 7.23
N GLN A 261 8.53 10.66 6.64
CA GLN A 261 7.95 11.85 7.27
C GLN A 261 6.76 12.38 6.44
N PRO A 262 5.60 11.70 6.47
CA PRO A 262 4.40 12.22 5.81
C PRO A 262 3.95 13.56 6.39
N VAL A 263 3.34 14.38 5.52
CA VAL A 263 2.89 15.73 5.85
C VAL A 263 1.94 15.70 7.07
N GLU A 264 2.18 16.60 8.02
CA GLU A 264 1.43 16.72 9.28
C GLU A 264 1.42 15.43 10.14
N ASP A 265 2.45 14.58 10.03
CA ASP A 265 2.55 13.32 10.78
C ASP A 265 1.34 12.40 10.56
N ARG A 266 0.71 12.50 9.38
CA ARG A 266 -0.46 11.70 9.01
C ARG A 266 -0.03 10.29 8.60
N TYR A 267 0.41 9.49 9.56
CA TYR A 267 0.86 8.13 9.33
C TYR A 267 -0.28 7.19 8.98
N SER A 268 0.00 6.18 8.15
CA SER A 268 -0.92 5.08 7.90
C SER A 268 -0.78 4.00 8.97
N TRP A 269 -1.87 3.74 9.68
CA TRP A 269 -2.00 2.66 10.65
C TRP A 269 -2.87 1.57 10.05
N ILE A 270 -2.33 0.37 9.93
CA ILE A 270 -3.07 -0.83 9.51
C ILE A 270 -3.20 -1.78 10.68
N LYS A 271 -4.40 -2.28 10.93
CA LYS A 271 -4.68 -3.26 11.97
C LYS A 271 -4.58 -4.67 11.42
N GLY A 272 -3.58 -5.43 11.89
CA GLY A 272 -3.38 -6.80 11.44
C GLY A 272 -1.96 -7.31 11.69
N GLY A 273 -1.64 -8.47 11.10
CA GLY A 273 -0.26 -8.93 10.97
C GLY A 273 0.54 -8.06 10.01
N LEU A 274 1.87 -8.25 10.01
CA LEU A 274 2.78 -7.60 9.06
C LEU A 274 2.92 -8.47 7.81
N GLU A 275 1.79 -8.71 7.18
CA GLU A 275 1.60 -9.55 6.00
C GLU A 275 0.71 -8.80 5.01
N PHE A 276 0.85 -9.06 3.71
CA PHE A 276 0.07 -8.36 2.69
C PHE A 276 -1.44 -8.59 2.85
N ASP A 277 -1.85 -9.73 3.42
CA ASP A 277 -3.25 -10.01 3.73
C ASP A 277 -3.89 -8.99 4.70
N ALA A 278 -3.13 -8.35 5.60
CA ALA A 278 -3.66 -7.29 6.45
C ALA A 278 -4.17 -6.10 5.63
N LEU A 279 -3.51 -5.80 4.50
CA LEU A 279 -3.95 -4.77 3.57
C LEU A 279 -5.20 -5.21 2.77
N ARG A 280 -5.29 -6.50 2.40
CA ARG A 280 -6.52 -7.07 1.79
C ARG A 280 -7.70 -6.96 2.75
N GLN A 281 -7.50 -7.30 4.03
CA GLN A 281 -8.51 -7.17 5.08
C GLN A 281 -8.91 -5.70 5.31
N ALA A 282 -7.98 -4.76 5.21
CA ALA A 282 -8.29 -3.33 5.27
C ALA A 282 -9.11 -2.84 4.07
N CYS A 283 -9.05 -3.49 2.92
CA CYS A 283 -9.95 -3.20 1.80
C CYS A 283 -11.38 -3.72 2.05
N ILE A 284 -11.54 -4.76 2.87
CA ILE A 284 -12.85 -5.34 3.24
C ILE A 284 -13.50 -4.56 4.39
N ASP A 285 -12.71 -4.20 5.41
CA ASP A 285 -13.13 -3.39 6.56
C ASP A 285 -12.23 -2.14 6.72
N PRO A 286 -12.43 -1.11 5.86
CA PRO A 286 -11.61 0.10 5.87
C PRO A 286 -11.57 0.82 7.21
N GLU A 287 -12.72 0.95 7.86
CA GLU A 287 -12.86 1.73 9.08
C GLU A 287 -12.29 1.02 10.30
N GLY A 288 -12.47 -0.31 10.39
CA GLY A 288 -11.95 -1.10 11.49
C GLY A 288 -10.45 -1.37 11.39
N ARG A 289 -9.84 -1.20 10.20
CA ARG A 289 -8.48 -1.69 9.92
C ARG A 289 -7.52 -0.73 9.23
N ALA A 290 -7.98 0.41 8.73
CA ALA A 290 -7.10 1.46 8.21
C ALA A 290 -7.40 2.81 8.87
N HIS A 291 -6.35 3.51 9.27
CA HIS A 291 -6.47 4.83 9.86
C HIS A 291 -5.30 5.72 9.47
N VAL A 292 -5.57 6.99 9.15
CA VAL A 292 -4.52 7.98 8.86
C VAL A 292 -4.57 9.07 9.91
N ALA A 293 -3.55 9.12 10.78
CA ALA A 293 -3.42 10.10 11.86
C ALA A 293 -2.03 10.01 12.52
N VAL A 294 -1.74 10.96 13.41
CA VAL A 294 -0.51 10.99 14.23
C VAL A 294 -0.39 9.76 15.14
N GLU A 295 -1.52 9.30 15.68
CA GLU A 295 -1.59 8.13 16.57
C GLU A 295 -2.62 7.12 16.03
N PRO A 296 -2.44 5.81 16.30
CA PRO A 296 -3.46 4.83 15.96
C PRO A 296 -4.73 5.05 16.79
N PRO A 297 -5.89 4.54 16.32
CA PRO A 297 -7.11 4.55 17.12
C PRO A 297 -6.89 3.90 18.50
N ARG A 298 -7.42 4.54 19.54
CA ARG A 298 -7.34 4.01 20.91
C ARG A 298 -8.01 2.63 20.97
N THR A 299 -7.25 1.62 21.35
CA THR A 299 -7.80 0.33 21.74
C THR A 299 -8.35 0.39 23.16
N ALA A 300 -9.24 -0.54 23.53
CA ALA A 300 -9.69 -0.68 24.91
C ALA A 300 -8.49 -0.78 25.86
N MET A 301 -8.61 -0.20 27.06
CA MET A 301 -7.51 -0.15 28.03
C MET A 301 -7.04 -1.57 28.35
N PRO A 302 -5.72 -1.82 28.54
CA PRO A 302 -5.20 -3.14 28.88
C PRO A 302 -5.91 -3.79 30.08
N SER A 303 -6.33 -2.98 31.06
CA SER A 303 -7.09 -3.41 32.24
C SER A 303 -8.50 -3.92 31.95
N GLN A 304 -9.00 -3.72 30.72
CA GLN A 304 -10.36 -4.04 30.30
C GLN A 304 -10.39 -5.14 29.23
N VAL A 305 -9.24 -5.72 28.87
CA VAL A 305 -9.14 -6.76 27.84
C VAL A 305 -8.40 -7.97 28.34
N ILE A 306 -8.94 -9.16 28.05
CA ILE A 306 -8.21 -10.40 28.26
C ILE A 306 -7.16 -10.50 27.16
N SER A 307 -5.89 -10.47 27.56
CA SER A 307 -4.75 -10.36 26.64
C SER A 307 -3.98 -11.69 26.49
N HIS A 308 -4.33 -12.68 27.32
CA HIS A 308 -3.68 -13.98 27.41
C HIS A 308 -4.63 -15.03 27.99
N VAL A 309 -4.52 -16.28 27.54
CA VAL A 309 -5.09 -17.46 28.20
C VAL A 309 -4.00 -18.49 28.35
N SER A 310 -3.85 -19.01 29.57
CA SER A 310 -3.01 -20.15 29.88
C SER A 310 -3.87 -21.33 30.35
N LEU A 311 -3.53 -22.53 29.91
CA LEU A 311 -4.12 -23.79 30.34
C LEU A 311 -3.14 -24.44 31.32
N ALA A 312 -3.48 -24.43 32.60
CA ALA A 312 -2.74 -25.16 33.63
C ALA A 312 -3.04 -26.66 33.57
N ASP A 313 -2.04 -27.49 33.89
CA ASP A 313 -2.15 -28.96 33.99
C ASP A 313 -2.70 -29.68 32.75
N ALA A 314 -2.55 -29.05 31.58
CA ALA A 314 -3.06 -29.55 30.30
C ALA A 314 -1.94 -30.18 29.46
N GLY A 315 -1.34 -31.28 29.93
CA GLY A 315 -0.27 -31.99 29.21
C GLY A 315 -0.67 -32.53 27.83
N TRP A 316 -1.96 -32.55 27.54
CA TRP A 316 -2.54 -32.91 26.23
C TRP A 316 -2.62 -31.73 25.24
N ALA A 317 -2.50 -30.49 25.71
CA ALA A 317 -2.68 -29.30 24.88
C ALA A 317 -1.38 -28.94 24.14
N ALA A 318 -1.42 -28.96 22.82
CA ALA A 318 -0.29 -28.56 21.97
C ALA A 318 0.09 -27.07 22.16
N THR A 319 -0.88 -26.25 22.58
CA THR A 319 -0.71 -24.80 22.74
C THR A 319 -1.28 -24.35 24.09
N PRO A 320 -0.58 -24.63 25.21
CA PRO A 320 -1.08 -24.37 26.55
C PRO A 320 -1.10 -22.87 26.89
N SER A 321 -0.58 -22.02 26.02
CA SER A 321 -0.48 -20.59 26.23
C SER A 321 -0.81 -19.86 24.92
N ILE A 322 -1.82 -19.02 24.96
CA ILE A 322 -2.39 -18.37 23.78
C ILE A 322 -2.53 -16.86 24.06
N PRO A 323 -1.80 -15.99 23.35
CA PRO A 323 -2.06 -14.56 23.39
C PRO A 323 -3.38 -14.25 22.69
N LEU A 324 -4.18 -13.35 23.26
CA LEU A 324 -5.47 -12.93 22.70
C LEU A 324 -5.40 -11.53 22.10
N ASN A 325 -6.19 -11.33 21.04
CA ASN A 325 -6.32 -10.06 20.33
C ASN A 325 -7.42 -9.19 20.96
N PRO A 326 -7.13 -7.92 21.33
CA PRO A 326 -8.15 -7.00 21.81
C PRO A 326 -9.30 -6.83 20.80
N GLY A 327 -10.54 -6.98 21.28
CA GLY A 327 -11.76 -6.77 20.47
C GLY A 327 -12.19 -7.96 19.59
N LEU A 328 -11.45 -9.08 19.59
CA LEU A 328 -11.85 -10.33 18.92
C LEU A 328 -12.06 -11.48 19.92
N VAL A 329 -12.29 -11.16 21.19
CA VAL A 329 -12.56 -12.13 22.25
C VAL A 329 -14.04 -12.11 22.58
N ALA A 330 -14.74 -13.17 22.21
CA ALA A 330 -16.10 -13.43 22.68
C ALA A 330 -16.06 -14.52 23.75
N ILE A 331 -16.53 -14.21 24.96
CA ILE A 331 -16.75 -15.21 25.99
C ILE A 331 -18.18 -15.72 25.81
N ILE A 332 -18.32 -16.91 25.26
CA ILE A 332 -19.62 -17.57 25.15
C ILE A 332 -19.84 -18.39 26.41
N GLY A 333 -20.66 -17.87 27.32
CA GLY A 333 -21.15 -18.62 28.48
C GLY A 333 -22.40 -19.42 28.12
N ALA A 334 -22.52 -20.66 28.63
CA ALA A 334 -23.78 -21.38 28.60
C ALA A 334 -24.73 -20.82 29.67
N ARG A 335 -26.01 -20.64 29.34
CA ARG A 335 -27.07 -20.68 30.35
C ARG A 335 -27.13 -22.10 30.90
N GLY A 336 -26.68 -22.27 32.13
CA GLY A 336 -26.87 -23.51 32.89
C GLY A 336 -25.62 -24.40 32.94
N SER A 337 -25.10 -24.57 34.15
CA SER A 337 -24.24 -25.67 34.62
C SER A 337 -23.04 -26.07 33.75
N GLY A 338 -21.89 -25.44 34.02
CA GLY A 338 -20.61 -26.12 34.24
C GLY A 338 -20.04 -27.03 33.14
N LYS A 339 -18.86 -26.63 32.65
CA LYS A 339 -17.80 -27.49 32.08
C LYS A 339 -18.03 -27.97 30.65
N THR A 340 -17.53 -27.19 29.70
CA THR A 340 -16.85 -27.75 28.54
C THR A 340 -15.61 -26.90 28.23
N ALA A 341 -14.45 -27.44 28.60
CA ALA A 341 -13.07 -26.99 28.40
C ALA A 341 -12.55 -25.69 29.05
N LEU A 342 -13.35 -24.64 29.28
CA LEU A 342 -12.86 -23.38 29.89
C LEU A 342 -13.13 -23.23 31.40
N GLY A 343 -13.72 -24.25 32.03
CA GLY A 343 -14.26 -24.17 33.39
C GLY A 343 -13.53 -24.95 34.48
N LEU A 344 -12.28 -25.41 34.27
CA LEU A 344 -11.60 -26.28 35.25
C LEU A 344 -10.07 -26.15 35.30
N GLY A 345 -9.55 -24.95 35.04
CA GLY A 345 -8.13 -24.62 35.28
C GLY A 345 -8.00 -23.16 35.66
N LEU A 346 -7.35 -22.89 36.79
CA LEU A 346 -7.13 -21.57 37.38
C LEU A 346 -6.67 -20.53 36.34
N ILE A 347 -7.56 -19.59 36.01
CA ILE A 347 -7.18 -18.36 35.31
C ILE A 347 -6.75 -17.36 36.38
N THR A 348 -5.45 -17.18 36.55
CA THR A 348 -4.92 -16.01 37.26
C THR A 348 -4.73 -14.89 36.25
N SER A 349 -5.50 -13.81 36.39
CA SER A 349 -5.19 -12.55 35.72
C SER A 349 -3.95 -11.92 36.36
N SER A 350 -2.94 -11.64 35.57
CA SER A 350 -1.84 -10.73 35.93
C SER A 350 -1.68 -9.69 34.84
#